data_AF-A0A266N8N1-F1
#
_entry.id   AF-A0A266N8N1-F1
#
_cell.length_a   1.000
_cell.length_b   1.000
_cell.length_c   1.000
_cell.angle_alpha   90.00
_cell.angle_beta   90.00
_cell.angle_gamma   90.00
#
_symmetry.space_group_name_H-M   'P 1'
#
loop_
_entity.id
_entity.type
_entity.pdbx_description
1 polymer ?
#
loop_
_entity_poly.entity_id
_entity_poly.type
_entity_poly.pdbx_seq_one_letter_code
_entity_poly.pdbx_strand_id
1 'polypeptide(L)'
;DPRTGRFVSKDPISYAGGLNLYAYAPNPVEWVDALGLSGSGLHAKYRHNENGSLKSATAKIRTEDLGKGTSTNSSSRIFARNLGCEGDDAGHAIGNRLGGSGGKSNVFPQAPSVNRGEFRDFEGDVAESVKRGSNVIVRVVPQYDEGSTRPHSILYQARVDGSTESRIFLNPCSCNC
;
A
#
# COMPACT_ATOMS: atom_id res chain seq x y z
N ASP A 1 -2.41 -26.77 -47.48
CA ASP A 1 -1.58 -27.70 -46.68
C ASP A 1 -0.77 -28.51 -47.69
N PRO A 2 0.57 -28.36 -47.72
CA PRO A 2 1.41 -29.27 -46.96
C PRO A 2 2.46 -28.57 -46.09
N ARG A 3 2.39 -28.93 -44.81
CA ARG A 3 3.45 -28.98 -43.79
C ARG A 3 4.85 -29.26 -44.36
N THR A 4 5.86 -28.50 -43.92
CA THR A 4 7.10 -28.95 -43.23
C THR A 4 8.27 -27.96 -43.42
N GLY A 5 9.05 -27.72 -42.36
CA GLY A 5 10.41 -27.16 -42.48
C GLY A 5 10.79 -26.03 -41.52
N ARG A 6 10.92 -26.35 -40.23
CA ARG A 6 11.66 -25.55 -39.23
C ARG A 6 13.08 -25.28 -39.73
N PHE A 7 13.64 -24.08 -39.51
CA PHE A 7 14.97 -23.93 -38.90
C PHE A 7 15.06 -22.62 -38.10
N VAL A 8 15.23 -22.82 -36.79
CA VAL A 8 15.66 -21.86 -35.79
C VAL A 8 17.11 -21.50 -36.10
N SER A 9 17.40 -20.25 -36.44
CA SER A 9 18.78 -19.76 -36.33
C SER A 9 19.06 -19.56 -34.85
N LYS A 10 20.03 -20.33 -34.36
CA LYS A 10 20.56 -20.24 -33.01
C LYS A 10 21.51 -19.04 -32.99
N ASP A 11 21.19 -17.97 -32.28
CA ASP A 11 22.21 -16.98 -31.92
C ASP A 11 22.98 -17.53 -30.72
N PRO A 12 24.29 -17.83 -30.89
CA PRO A 12 25.10 -18.34 -29.79
C PRO A 12 25.37 -17.22 -28.80
N ILE A 13 24.97 -17.47 -27.55
CA ILE A 13 25.40 -16.70 -26.40
C ILE A 13 26.95 -16.69 -26.38
N SER A 14 27.53 -15.50 -26.53
CA SER A 14 28.92 -15.26 -26.16
C SER A 14 28.93 -14.30 -24.97
N TYR A 15 29.75 -14.69 -24.02
CA TYR A 15 29.83 -14.29 -22.64
C TYR A 15 30.46 -12.90 -22.51
N ALA A 16 29.64 -11.85 -22.53
CA ALA A 16 29.99 -10.53 -22.00
C ALA A 16 28.68 -9.80 -21.64
N GLY A 17 28.40 -9.62 -20.35
CA GLY A 17 27.21 -8.93 -19.85
C GLY A 17 27.19 -7.47 -20.30
N GLY A 18 26.45 -7.19 -21.37
CA GLY A 18 26.14 -5.87 -21.88
C GLY A 18 24.75 -5.40 -21.42
N LEU A 19 24.56 -4.07 -21.42
CA LEU A 19 23.33 -3.37 -21.04
C LEU A 19 22.08 -3.98 -21.69
N ASN A 20 21.22 -4.60 -20.87
CA ASN A 20 19.85 -4.89 -21.27
C ASN A 20 19.08 -3.57 -21.40
N LEU A 21 18.91 -3.08 -22.64
CA LEU A 21 18.08 -1.92 -22.94
C LEU A 21 16.57 -2.22 -22.85
N TYR A 22 16.20 -3.47 -22.58
CA TYR A 22 14.85 -3.89 -22.22
C TYR A 22 14.79 -4.22 -20.73
N ALA A 23 14.99 -3.21 -19.89
CA ALA A 23 14.46 -3.29 -18.55
C ALA A 23 12.92 -3.28 -18.68
N TYR A 24 12.29 -4.43 -18.45
CA TYR A 24 10.86 -4.46 -18.22
C TYR A 24 10.58 -3.53 -17.06
N ALA A 25 9.81 -2.47 -17.31
CA ALA A 25 9.27 -1.64 -16.25
C ALA A 25 8.61 -2.57 -15.22
N PRO A 26 8.86 -2.40 -13.90
CA PRO A 26 8.12 -3.14 -12.90
C PRO A 26 6.62 -2.92 -13.12
N ASN A 27 5.98 -3.94 -13.69
CA ASN A 27 4.55 -4.10 -13.94
C ASN A 27 3.70 -2.79 -13.99
N PRO A 28 3.44 -2.20 -15.18
CA PRO A 28 2.62 -1.00 -15.32
C PRO A 28 1.11 -1.21 -15.03
N VAL A 29 0.66 -2.45 -14.77
CA VAL A 29 -0.76 -2.78 -14.64
C VAL A 29 -1.28 -2.60 -13.20
N GLU A 30 -0.43 -2.64 -12.18
CA GLU A 30 -0.90 -2.54 -10.77
C GLU A 30 -1.47 -1.16 -10.41
N TRP A 31 -1.13 -0.11 -11.17
CA TRP A 31 -1.48 1.28 -10.89
C TRP A 31 -2.67 1.79 -11.72
N VAL A 32 -3.26 0.93 -12.56
CA VAL A 32 -4.44 1.26 -13.37
C VAL A 32 -5.70 0.89 -12.59
N ASP A 33 -6.46 1.91 -12.19
CA ASP A 33 -7.81 1.73 -11.64
C ASP A 33 -8.82 1.60 -12.78
N ALA A 34 -8.96 0.38 -13.31
CA ALA A 34 -9.81 0.09 -14.48
C ALA A 34 -11.32 0.24 -14.23
N LEU A 35 -11.78 0.34 -12.96
CA LEU A 35 -13.20 0.16 -12.66
C LEU A 35 -13.99 1.43 -12.38
N GLY A 36 -13.38 2.55 -11.99
CA GLY A 36 -14.03 3.89 -12.01
C GLY A 36 -15.49 3.96 -11.55
N LEU A 37 -15.94 3.08 -10.65
CA LEU A 37 -17.35 2.87 -10.35
C LEU A 37 -17.73 3.74 -9.16
N SER A 38 -18.56 4.74 -9.46
CA SER A 38 -19.06 5.78 -8.58
C SER A 38 -19.94 5.23 -7.44
N GLY A 39 -19.31 4.68 -6.41
CA GLY A 39 -19.85 4.71 -5.05
C GLY A 39 -19.29 5.94 -4.36
N SER A 40 -20.10 6.65 -3.58
CA SER A 40 -19.65 7.80 -2.78
C SER A 40 -18.63 7.35 -1.72
N GLY A 41 -17.34 7.38 -2.07
CA GLY A 41 -16.24 7.05 -1.18
C GLY A 41 -14.96 6.66 -1.93
N LEU A 42 -13.83 6.69 -1.24
CA LEU A 42 -12.53 6.34 -1.81
C LEU A 42 -12.54 4.90 -2.36
N HIS A 43 -12.13 4.73 -3.61
CA HIS A 43 -11.91 3.41 -4.21
C HIS A 43 -10.53 2.88 -3.82
N ALA A 44 -10.47 2.21 -2.67
CA ALA A 44 -9.27 1.56 -2.15
C ALA A 44 -9.36 0.03 -2.28
N LYS A 45 -8.25 -0.60 -2.70
CA LYS A 45 -8.08 -2.05 -2.81
C LYS A 45 -7.28 -2.54 -1.61
N TYR A 46 -7.91 -3.33 -0.75
CA TYR A 46 -7.27 -3.98 0.40
C TYR A 46 -7.05 -5.47 0.09
N ARG A 47 -5.89 -5.99 0.46
CA ARG A 47 -5.57 -7.42 0.41
C ARG A 47 -5.18 -7.88 1.80
N HIS A 48 -5.60 -9.08 2.19
CA HIS A 48 -5.27 -9.70 3.48
C HIS A 48 -4.49 -10.99 3.27
N ASN A 49 -3.68 -11.36 4.25
CA ASN A 49 -3.07 -12.67 4.36
C ASN A 49 -4.09 -13.69 4.90
N GLU A 50 -3.79 -14.98 4.79
CA GLU A 50 -4.65 -16.06 5.30
C GLU A 50 -4.90 -15.95 6.82
N ASN A 51 -3.94 -15.41 7.57
CA ASN A 51 -4.06 -15.15 9.00
C ASN A 51 -4.88 -13.89 9.34
N GLY A 52 -5.50 -13.23 8.36
CA GLY A 52 -6.32 -12.03 8.54
C GLY A 52 -5.55 -10.71 8.66
N SER A 53 -4.22 -10.73 8.68
CA SER A 53 -3.40 -9.51 8.68
C SER A 53 -3.47 -8.79 7.33
N LEU A 54 -3.26 -7.47 7.33
CA LEU A 54 -3.28 -6.66 6.11
C LEU A 54 -2.02 -6.90 5.27
N LYS A 55 -2.19 -7.42 4.06
CA LYS A 55 -1.09 -7.63 3.11
C LYS A 55 -0.71 -6.34 2.35
N SER A 56 -1.71 -5.59 1.89
CA SER A 56 -1.49 -4.32 1.20
C SER A 56 -2.77 -3.50 1.10
N ALA A 57 -2.65 -2.19 1.08
CA ALA A 57 -3.71 -1.27 0.68
C ALA A 57 -3.22 -0.36 -0.45
N THR A 58 -3.99 -0.26 -1.53
CA THR A 58 -3.68 0.62 -2.67
C THR A 58 -4.88 1.49 -2.97
N ALA A 59 -4.68 2.79 -3.14
CA ALA A 59 -5.75 3.72 -3.49
C ALA A 59 -5.25 4.83 -4.40
N LYS A 60 -6.07 5.21 -5.39
CA LYS A 60 -5.88 6.46 -6.13
C LYS A 60 -6.63 7.56 -5.39
N ILE A 61 -5.91 8.55 -4.89
CA ILE A 61 -6.50 9.61 -4.08
C ILE A 61 -6.89 10.77 -4.98
N ARG A 62 -8.16 11.20 -4.91
CA ARG A 62 -8.69 12.35 -5.65
C ARG A 62 -8.99 13.48 -4.67
N THR A 63 -9.07 14.69 -5.20
CA THR A 63 -9.44 15.87 -4.40
C THR A 63 -10.81 15.69 -3.73
N GLU A 64 -11.75 15.00 -4.39
CA GLU A 64 -13.04 14.68 -3.80
C GLU A 64 -13.00 13.66 -2.65
N ASP A 65 -11.93 12.89 -2.48
CA ASP A 65 -11.80 11.90 -1.39
C ASP A 65 -11.31 12.54 -0.09
N LEU A 66 -10.60 13.68 -0.20
CA LEU A 66 -9.96 14.33 0.94
C LEU A 66 -10.97 14.71 2.01
N GLY A 67 -10.69 14.31 3.25
CA GLY A 67 -11.55 14.58 4.41
C GLY A 67 -12.85 13.78 4.47
N LYS A 68 -13.11 12.86 3.53
CA LYS A 68 -14.31 11.99 3.53
C LYS A 68 -14.10 10.63 4.22
N GLY A 69 -12.93 10.41 4.81
CA GLY A 69 -12.65 9.17 5.52
C GLY A 69 -13.50 9.02 6.78
N THR A 70 -13.40 7.85 7.39
CA THR A 70 -14.12 7.56 8.65
C THR A 70 -13.13 7.24 9.75
N SER A 71 -13.43 7.71 10.97
CA SER A 71 -12.64 7.39 12.16
C SER A 71 -12.74 5.91 12.51
N THR A 72 -11.74 5.39 13.21
CA THR A 72 -11.83 4.04 13.78
C THR A 72 -12.88 4.01 14.88
N ASN A 73 -13.58 2.87 15.00
CA ASN A 73 -14.56 2.63 16.05
C ASN A 73 -14.03 1.59 17.05
N SER A 74 -14.76 1.36 18.14
CA SER A 74 -14.36 0.42 19.20
C SER A 74 -14.05 -0.97 18.65
N SER A 75 -14.81 -1.42 17.66
CA SER A 75 -14.63 -2.74 17.07
C SER A 75 -13.35 -2.84 16.23
N SER A 76 -12.98 -1.78 15.49
CA SER A 76 -11.71 -1.70 14.75
C SER A 76 -10.50 -1.65 15.68
N ARG A 77 -10.62 -0.93 16.81
CA ARG A 77 -9.56 -0.87 17.84
C ARG A 77 -9.33 -2.22 18.51
N ILE A 78 -10.40 -2.93 18.86
CA ILE A 78 -10.29 -4.29 19.42
C ILE A 78 -9.67 -5.24 18.39
N PHE A 79 -10.09 -5.17 17.12
CA PHE A 79 -9.51 -5.98 16.06
C PHE A 79 -8.01 -5.77 15.90
N ALA A 80 -7.55 -4.51 15.84
CA ALA A 80 -6.13 -4.20 15.73
C ALA A 80 -5.35 -4.73 16.95
N ARG A 81 -5.87 -4.58 18.17
CA ARG A 81 -5.20 -5.08 19.38
C ARG A 81 -5.14 -6.60 19.44
N ASN A 82 -6.17 -7.30 18.94
CA ASN A 82 -6.16 -8.77 18.86
C ASN A 82 -5.14 -9.30 17.85
N LEU A 83 -4.81 -8.52 16.81
CA LEU A 83 -3.76 -8.85 15.86
C LEU A 83 -2.37 -8.39 16.32
N GLY A 84 -2.28 -7.50 17.30
CA GLY A 84 -1.03 -6.96 17.83
C GLY A 84 -1.00 -6.96 19.34
N CYS A 85 -0.78 -5.78 19.92
CA CYS A 85 -0.73 -5.57 21.36
C CYS A 85 -1.88 -4.73 21.88
N GLU A 86 -2.12 -4.81 23.20
CA GLU A 86 -3.06 -3.96 23.91
C GLU A 86 -2.81 -2.45 23.69
N GLY A 87 -1.53 -2.05 23.62
CA GLY A 87 -1.11 -0.66 23.42
C GLY A 87 -1.19 -0.15 21.98
N ASP A 88 -1.48 -1.00 20.99
CA ASP A 88 -1.53 -0.57 19.60
C ASP A 88 -2.77 0.29 19.31
N ASP A 89 -2.56 1.27 18.43
CA ASP A 89 -3.64 1.94 17.73
C ASP A 89 -4.17 1.05 16.59
N ALA A 90 -5.43 1.26 16.23
CA ALA A 90 -5.93 0.84 14.93
C ALA A 90 -5.43 1.83 13.87
N GLY A 91 -4.25 1.55 13.33
CA GLY A 91 -3.65 2.32 12.25
C GLY A 91 -4.46 2.17 10.99
N HIS A 92 -4.89 3.29 10.40
CA HIS A 92 -5.55 3.29 9.10
C HIS A 92 -4.55 2.86 8.02
N ALA A 93 -4.95 1.90 7.18
CA ALA A 93 -4.15 1.50 6.03
C ALA A 93 -4.12 2.58 4.94
N ILE A 94 -5.22 3.32 4.79
CA ILE A 94 -5.27 4.58 4.07
C ILE A 94 -5.85 5.61 5.04
N GLY A 95 -5.13 6.70 5.29
CA GLY A 95 -5.52 7.69 6.27
C GLY A 95 -6.92 8.25 6.08
N ASN A 96 -7.59 8.53 7.19
CA ASN A 96 -8.90 9.18 7.21
C ASN A 96 -8.89 10.49 6.38
N ARG A 97 -7.82 11.30 6.49
CA ARG A 97 -7.66 12.55 5.72
C ARG A 97 -7.61 12.34 4.21
N LEU A 98 -7.23 11.16 3.75
CA LEU A 98 -7.15 10.77 2.34
C LEU A 98 -8.44 10.08 1.83
N GLY A 99 -9.49 10.02 2.65
CA GLY A 99 -10.74 9.34 2.32
C GLY A 99 -10.81 7.88 2.80
N GLY A 100 -9.79 7.40 3.51
CA GLY A 100 -9.73 6.02 3.97
C GLY A 100 -10.71 5.70 5.12
N SER A 101 -11.19 4.46 5.14
CA SER A 101 -12.18 4.00 6.11
C SER A 101 -11.51 3.39 7.34
N GLY A 102 -12.01 3.72 8.53
CA GLY A 102 -11.55 3.18 9.81
C GLY A 102 -12.18 1.85 10.23
N GLY A 103 -12.80 1.12 9.32
CA GLY A 103 -13.40 -0.21 9.57
C GLY A 103 -12.34 -1.30 9.79
N LYS A 104 -12.74 -2.41 10.45
CA LYS A 104 -11.84 -3.54 10.82
C LYS A 104 -10.95 -4.03 9.67
N SER A 105 -11.51 -4.19 8.47
CA SER A 105 -10.76 -4.70 7.31
C SER A 105 -9.74 -3.73 6.72
N ASN A 106 -9.74 -2.48 7.18
CA ASN A 106 -8.95 -1.39 6.60
C ASN A 106 -7.93 -0.83 7.60
N VAL A 107 -7.76 -1.51 8.74
CA VAL A 107 -6.83 -1.11 9.80
C VAL A 107 -5.85 -2.25 10.10
N PHE A 108 -4.72 -1.89 10.70
CA PHE A 108 -3.70 -2.83 11.18
C PHE A 108 -3.13 -2.34 12.53
N PRO A 109 -2.47 -3.20 13.32
CA PRO A 109 -1.87 -2.79 14.59
C PRO A 109 -0.66 -1.89 14.34
N GLN A 110 -0.69 -0.70 14.91
CA GLN A 110 0.36 0.30 14.73
C GLN A 110 0.74 0.97 16.05
N ALA A 111 2.03 1.20 16.25
CA ALA A 111 2.57 1.94 17.38
C ALA A 111 1.97 3.36 17.41
N PRO A 112 1.40 3.81 18.54
CA PRO A 112 0.75 5.12 18.62
C PRO A 112 1.67 6.30 18.25
N SER A 113 2.97 6.22 18.59
CA SER A 113 3.96 7.24 18.23
C SER A 113 4.13 7.40 16.73
N VAL A 114 4.02 6.30 15.98
CA VAL A 114 4.20 6.26 14.53
C VAL A 114 2.89 6.66 13.84
N ASN A 115 1.78 6.04 14.25
CA ASN A 115 0.44 6.30 13.70
C ASN A 115 0.05 7.78 13.82
N ARG A 116 0.37 8.42 14.96
CA ARG A 116 0.00 9.81 15.24
C ARG A 116 1.10 10.82 14.89
N GLY A 117 2.31 10.35 14.59
CA GLY A 117 3.48 11.16 14.25
C GLY A 117 3.83 11.04 12.76
N GLU A 118 5.02 10.52 12.45
CA GLU A 118 5.59 10.55 11.09
C GLU A 118 4.69 9.94 10.01
N PHE A 119 3.90 8.90 10.33
CA PHE A 119 2.97 8.29 9.39
C PHE A 119 1.87 9.30 9.00
N ARG A 120 1.28 9.96 9.99
CA ARG A 120 0.26 11.00 9.80
C ARG A 120 0.84 12.21 9.07
N ASP A 121 2.08 12.59 9.34
CA ASP A 121 2.74 13.72 8.68
C ASP A 121 2.93 13.43 7.19
N PHE A 122 3.41 12.23 6.85
CA PHE A 122 3.53 11.80 5.46
C PHE A 122 2.18 11.77 4.71
N GLU A 123 1.11 11.31 5.38
CA GLU A 123 -0.24 11.41 4.80
C GLU A 123 -0.69 12.85 4.59
N GLY A 124 -0.16 13.80 5.37
CA GLY A 124 -0.36 15.24 5.15
C GLY A 124 0.28 15.71 3.85
N ASP A 125 1.54 15.36 3.62
CA ASP A 125 2.25 15.70 2.38
C ASP A 125 1.57 15.12 1.13
N VAL A 126 1.07 13.89 1.25
CA VAL A 126 0.25 13.23 0.22
C VAL A 126 -1.03 14.04 -0.04
N ALA A 127 -1.75 14.43 1.02
CA ALA A 127 -2.97 15.22 0.89
C ALA A 127 -2.71 16.59 0.22
N GLU A 128 -1.63 17.27 0.57
CA GLU A 128 -1.23 18.54 -0.06
C GLU A 128 -0.87 18.38 -1.54
N SER A 129 -0.27 17.25 -1.91
CA SER A 129 0.00 16.94 -3.32
C SER A 129 -1.30 16.73 -4.10
N VAL A 130 -2.28 16.03 -3.53
CA VAL A 130 -3.62 15.89 -4.14
C VAL A 130 -4.33 17.24 -4.25
N LYS A 131 -4.28 18.08 -3.21
CA LYS A 131 -4.88 19.43 -3.23
C LYS A 131 -4.29 20.33 -4.32
N ARG A 132 -3.00 20.19 -4.61
CA ARG A 132 -2.31 20.90 -5.70
C ARG A 132 -2.69 20.39 -7.10
N GLY A 133 -3.50 19.34 -7.18
CA GLY A 133 -3.99 18.79 -8.45
C GLY A 133 -3.11 17.68 -9.03
N SER A 134 -2.08 17.22 -8.30
CA SER A 134 -1.27 16.09 -8.75
C SER A 134 -2.08 14.80 -8.81
N ASN A 135 -1.73 13.93 -9.76
CA ASN A 135 -2.25 12.57 -9.83
C ASN A 135 -1.50 11.68 -8.83
N VAL A 136 -2.18 11.33 -7.73
CA VAL A 136 -1.57 10.59 -6.62
C VAL A 136 -2.16 9.20 -6.47
N ILE A 137 -1.29 8.20 -6.38
CA ILE A 137 -1.65 6.83 -6.00
C ILE A 137 -0.78 6.43 -4.80
N VAL A 138 -1.41 5.92 -3.76
CA VAL A 138 -0.72 5.43 -2.56
C VAL A 138 -0.76 3.91 -2.49
N ARG A 139 0.30 3.33 -1.93
CA ARG A 139 0.41 1.90 -1.64
C ARG A 139 1.06 1.71 -0.28
N VAL A 140 0.33 1.09 0.65
CA VAL A 140 0.77 0.77 2.00
C VAL A 140 0.96 -0.73 2.10
N VAL A 141 2.15 -1.16 2.52
CA VAL A 141 2.54 -2.56 2.63
C VAL A 141 3.19 -2.80 3.99
N PRO A 142 2.42 -3.29 4.97
CA PRO A 142 2.99 -3.71 6.25
C PRO A 142 3.92 -4.92 6.05
N GLN A 143 5.03 -4.94 6.77
CA GLN A 143 6.04 -6.00 6.74
C GLN A 143 5.98 -6.78 8.05
N TYR A 144 5.93 -8.10 7.95
CA TYR A 144 5.69 -9.00 9.08
C TYR A 144 6.86 -9.97 9.23
N ASP A 145 7.13 -10.37 10.47
CA ASP A 145 7.92 -11.57 10.74
C ASP A 145 7.06 -12.81 10.49
N GLU A 146 7.70 -13.96 10.28
CA GLU A 146 7.01 -15.22 10.02
C GLU A 146 6.02 -15.55 11.15
N GLY A 147 4.77 -15.86 10.78
CA GLY A 147 3.69 -16.16 11.73
C GLY A 147 3.09 -14.95 12.44
N SER A 148 3.68 -13.76 12.33
CA SER A 148 3.18 -12.55 13.00
C SER A 148 1.94 -11.97 12.33
N THR A 149 1.03 -11.43 13.14
CA THR A 149 -0.12 -10.61 12.71
C THR A 149 0.10 -9.11 12.94
N ARG A 150 1.20 -8.73 13.61
CA ARG A 150 1.63 -7.35 13.84
C ARG A 150 2.86 -7.04 12.98
N PRO A 151 2.81 -5.99 12.14
CA PRO A 151 3.94 -5.67 11.30
C PRO A 151 5.09 -5.09 12.14
N HIS A 152 6.34 -5.41 11.81
CA HIS A 152 7.53 -4.77 12.42
C HIS A 152 7.88 -3.44 11.73
N SER A 153 7.41 -3.24 10.49
CA SER A 153 7.54 -1.97 9.75
C SER A 153 6.44 -1.80 8.71
N ILE A 154 6.29 -0.60 8.17
CA ILE A 154 5.33 -0.28 7.11
C ILE A 154 6.06 0.41 5.97
N LEU A 155 6.02 -0.17 4.78
CA LEU A 155 6.43 0.49 3.54
C LEU A 155 5.25 1.29 3.01
N TYR A 156 5.38 2.62 2.95
CA TYR A 156 4.42 3.51 2.33
C TYR A 156 5.03 4.09 1.07
N GLN A 157 4.36 3.89 -0.06
CA GLN A 157 4.74 4.44 -1.36
C GLN A 157 3.67 5.42 -1.83
N ALA A 158 4.08 6.63 -2.23
CA ALA A 158 3.23 7.62 -2.86
C ALA A 158 3.77 7.91 -4.26
N ARG A 159 2.98 7.60 -5.29
CA ARG A 159 3.30 7.92 -6.68
C ARG A 159 2.59 9.21 -7.05
N VAL A 160 3.33 10.29 -7.21
CA VAL A 160 2.87 11.64 -7.54
C VAL A 160 3.34 11.97 -8.96
N ASP A 161 2.40 12.17 -9.88
CA ASP A 161 2.68 12.52 -11.29
C ASP A 161 3.70 11.60 -11.97
N GLY A 162 3.68 10.31 -11.61
CA GLY A 162 4.56 9.29 -12.16
C GLY A 162 5.89 9.08 -11.42
N SER A 163 6.22 9.94 -10.45
CA SER A 163 7.39 9.77 -9.58
C SER A 163 6.98 9.12 -8.25
N THR A 164 7.71 8.10 -7.81
CA THR A 164 7.38 7.37 -6.58
C THR A 164 8.30 7.79 -5.43
N GLU A 165 7.71 8.36 -4.38
CA GLU A 165 8.35 8.51 -3.06
C GLU A 165 8.04 7.26 -2.23
N SER A 166 9.03 6.72 -1.52
CA SER A 166 8.85 5.58 -0.62
C SER A 166 9.45 5.89 0.75
N ARG A 167 8.72 5.58 1.81
CA ARG A 167 9.18 5.68 3.19
C ARG A 167 8.92 4.38 3.93
N ILE A 168 9.85 4.01 4.82
CA ILE A 168 9.69 2.90 5.74
C ILE A 168 9.47 3.48 7.12
N PHE A 169 8.32 3.16 7.71
CA PHE A 169 8.00 3.50 9.08
C PHE A 169 8.27 2.29 9.96
N LEU A 170 9.19 2.40 10.92
CA LEU A 170 9.36 1.36 11.92
C LEU A 170 8.09 1.26 12.77
N ASN A 171 7.71 0.05 13.17
CA ASN A 171 6.55 -0.18 14.01
C ASN A 171 6.97 -0.83 15.34
N PRO A 172 7.67 -0.09 16.21
CA PRO A 172 8.19 -0.66 17.45
C PRO A 172 7.03 -1.20 18.30
N CYS A 173 7.23 -2.35 18.93
CA CYS A 173 6.30 -2.83 19.95
C CYS A 173 6.32 -1.87 21.13
N SER A 174 5.17 -1.34 21.52
CA SER A 174 5.01 -0.54 22.75
C SER A 174 4.88 -1.40 24.02
N CYS A 175 5.00 -2.71 23.85
CA CYS A 175 4.73 -3.79 24.79
C CYS A 175 5.96 -4.72 24.74
N ASN A 176 6.43 -5.20 25.89
CA ASN A 176 7.28 -6.39 25.90
C ASN A 176 6.36 -7.57 25.55
N CYS A 177 6.33 -7.98 24.29
CA CYS A 177 5.63 -9.18 23.84
C CYS A 177 6.49 -10.41 24.12
#